data_AF-H5XZS0-F1
#
_entry.id   AF-H5XZS0-F1
#
_cell.length_a   1.000
_cell.length_b   1.000
_cell.length_c   1.000
_cell.angle_alpha   90.00
_cell.angle_beta   90.00
_cell.angle_gamma   90.00
#
_symmetry.space_group_name_H-M   'P 1'
#
loop_
_entity.id
_entity.type
_entity.pdbx_description
1 polymer ?
#
loop_
_entity_poly.entity_id
_entity_poly.type
_entity_poly.pdbx_seq_one_letter_code
_entity_poly.pdbx_strand_id
1 'polypeptide(L)'
;MNEEKYFATINEFTEKTPAKKMIIDAFKEITPDKNNWIAFVISFVLGVFFAAIIGINENTVKILLAIVGVLLNVLLYIFGYLFTIYAILLAFLSDKYIKELAKLKTDGVSSLMISTKYYESVLFLYFIGLCITGVILLFLNCIVNEWVLTSNYIINNSLAVLVLIIYFTYIFRIIYELKSAIYNTIVLFRESIAYKLLIIFKKEREGEHIDNDNK
;
A
#
# COMPACT_ATOMS: atom_id res chain seq x y z
N MET A 1 15.76 -20.68 -27.22
CA MET A 1 14.40 -20.68 -26.62
C MET A 1 14.37 -20.46 -25.11
N ASN A 2 15.37 -20.93 -24.33
CA ASN A 2 15.46 -20.61 -22.88
C ASN A 2 16.06 -19.21 -22.60
N GLU A 3 17.13 -18.80 -23.28
CA GLU A 3 17.79 -17.50 -23.05
C GLU A 3 16.87 -16.29 -23.28
N GLU A 4 16.06 -16.28 -24.34
CA GLU A 4 15.11 -15.18 -24.59
C GLU A 4 14.06 -15.04 -23.47
N LYS A 5 13.64 -16.16 -22.86
CA LYS A 5 12.74 -16.12 -21.69
C LYS A 5 13.44 -15.54 -20.47
N TYR A 6 14.71 -15.89 -20.24
CA TYR A 6 15.52 -15.31 -19.16
C TYR A 6 15.75 -13.81 -19.38
N PHE A 7 16.11 -13.38 -20.59
CA PHE A 7 16.32 -11.97 -20.92
C PHE A 7 15.03 -11.14 -20.85
N ALA A 8 13.88 -11.70 -21.24
CA ALA A 8 12.59 -11.02 -21.07
C ALA A 8 12.26 -10.79 -19.58
N THR A 9 12.46 -11.81 -18.73
CA THR A 9 12.26 -11.68 -17.28
C THR A 9 13.27 -10.72 -16.66
N ILE A 10 14.54 -10.77 -17.07
CA ILE A 10 15.57 -9.81 -16.64
C ILE A 10 15.16 -8.40 -17.02
N ASN A 11 14.75 -8.15 -18.27
CA ASN A 11 14.31 -6.83 -18.72
C ASN A 11 13.12 -6.32 -17.92
N GLU A 12 12.21 -7.20 -17.50
CA GLU A 12 11.03 -6.83 -16.70
C GLU A 12 11.38 -6.46 -15.24
N PHE A 13 12.39 -7.10 -14.65
CA PHE A 13 12.92 -6.75 -13.31
C PHE A 13 13.94 -5.60 -13.34
N THR A 14 14.57 -5.35 -14.49
CA THR A 14 15.54 -4.26 -14.70
C THR A 14 14.85 -2.98 -15.19
N GLU A 15 13.57 -3.07 -15.58
CA GLU A 15 12.78 -1.92 -16.00
C GLU A 15 12.63 -0.96 -14.82
N LYS A 16 13.40 0.13 -14.86
CA LYS A 16 13.33 1.18 -13.86
C LYS A 16 11.99 1.89 -14.00
N THR A 17 11.01 1.53 -13.19
CA THR A 17 9.78 2.29 -13.08
C THR A 17 10.12 3.65 -12.46
N PRO A 18 9.91 4.77 -13.17
CA PRO A 18 10.22 6.08 -12.61
C PRO A 18 9.32 6.35 -11.41
N ALA A 19 9.86 7.01 -10.38
CA ALA A 19 9.11 7.30 -9.15
C ALA A 19 7.75 7.98 -9.43
N LYS A 20 7.67 8.82 -10.46
CA LYS A 20 6.40 9.44 -10.91
C LYS A 20 5.33 8.42 -11.29
N LYS A 21 5.70 7.33 -11.97
CA LYS A 21 4.77 6.26 -12.37
C LYS A 21 4.32 5.47 -11.14
N MET A 22 5.24 5.17 -10.21
CA MET A 22 4.91 4.54 -8.93
C MET A 22 3.93 5.37 -8.09
N ILE A 23 4.09 6.70 -8.07
CA ILE A 23 3.15 7.62 -7.42
C ILE A 23 1.77 7.55 -8.07
N ILE A 24 1.71 7.58 -9.41
CA ILE A 24 0.43 7.49 -10.14
C ILE A 24 -0.26 6.15 -9.86
N ASP A 25 0.49 5.05 -9.87
CA ASP A 25 -0.04 3.72 -9.62
C ASP A 25 -0.52 3.59 -8.16
N ALA A 26 0.22 4.16 -7.19
CA ALA A 26 -0.22 4.29 -5.80
C ALA A 26 -1.55 5.04 -5.64
N PHE A 27 -1.76 6.13 -6.38
CA PHE A 27 -3.04 6.86 -6.35
C PHE A 27 -4.17 6.09 -7.04
N LYS A 28 -3.89 5.24 -8.02
CA LYS A 28 -4.90 4.37 -8.64
C LYS A 28 -5.47 3.36 -7.63
N GLU A 29 -4.66 2.85 -6.71
CA GLU A 29 -5.12 1.90 -5.67
C GLU A 29 -6.24 2.50 -4.81
N ILE A 30 -6.15 3.80 -4.49
CA ILE A 30 -7.18 4.49 -3.70
C ILE A 30 -8.33 5.04 -4.53
N THR A 31 -8.18 5.13 -5.86
CA THR A 31 -9.20 5.70 -6.75
C THR A 31 -10.44 4.79 -6.73
N PRO A 32 -11.67 5.35 -6.71
CA PRO A 32 -12.88 4.55 -6.68
C PRO A 32 -13.04 3.73 -7.97
N ASP A 33 -12.77 2.43 -7.88
CA ASP A 33 -13.18 1.42 -8.85
C ASP A 33 -14.47 0.72 -8.38
N LYS A 34 -15.19 0.03 -9.27
CA LYS A 34 -16.45 -0.68 -8.97
C LYS A 34 -16.29 -1.67 -7.79
N ASN A 35 -15.10 -2.23 -7.61
CA ASN A 35 -14.79 -3.12 -6.48
C ASN A 35 -14.46 -2.38 -5.16
N ASN A 36 -14.07 -1.10 -5.21
CA ASN A 36 -13.58 -0.33 -4.07
C ASN A 36 -14.52 0.85 -3.68
N TRP A 37 -15.72 0.93 -4.29
CA TRP A 37 -16.71 1.99 -4.06
C TRP A 37 -17.22 2.03 -2.61
N ILE A 38 -17.49 0.86 -2.02
CA ILE A 38 -18.01 0.76 -0.64
C ILE A 38 -17.03 1.41 0.34
N ALA A 39 -15.74 1.14 0.16
CA ALA A 39 -14.71 1.69 1.01
C ALA A 39 -14.56 3.21 0.81
N PHE A 40 -14.75 3.73 -0.42
CA PHE A 40 -14.76 5.16 -0.66
C PHE A 40 -15.92 5.85 0.10
N VAL A 41 -17.12 5.27 0.01
CA VAL A 41 -18.30 5.79 0.72
C VAL A 41 -18.09 5.76 2.23
N ILE A 42 -17.57 4.65 2.79
CA ILE A 42 -17.29 4.55 4.23
C ILE A 42 -16.27 5.60 4.67
N SER A 43 -15.15 5.73 3.94
CA SER A 43 -14.12 6.73 4.25
C SER A 43 -14.66 8.16 4.16
N PHE A 44 -15.52 8.46 3.18
CA PHE A 44 -16.15 9.76 3.01
C PHE A 44 -17.12 10.08 4.14
N VAL A 45 -17.99 9.13 4.52
CA VAL A 45 -18.95 9.32 5.63
C VAL A 45 -18.20 9.56 6.95
N LEU A 46 -17.15 8.79 7.23
CA LEU A 46 -16.30 9.01 8.40
C LEU A 46 -15.59 10.37 8.33
N GLY A 47 -15.09 10.74 7.14
CA GLY A 47 -14.44 12.03 6.92
C GLY A 47 -15.37 13.20 7.23
N VAL A 48 -16.61 13.16 6.73
CA VAL A 48 -17.65 14.17 7.01
C VAL A 48 -18.00 14.22 8.50
N PHE A 49 -18.17 13.06 9.13
CA PHE A 49 -18.51 12.97 10.55
C PHE A 49 -17.44 13.65 11.43
N PHE A 50 -16.16 13.29 11.25
CA PHE A 50 -15.07 13.88 12.03
C PHE A 50 -14.85 15.36 11.69
N ALA A 51 -14.93 15.73 10.42
CA ALA A 51 -14.76 17.12 9.99
C ALA A 51 -15.83 18.05 10.57
N ALA A 52 -17.09 17.61 10.63
CA ALA A 52 -18.19 18.39 11.20
C ALA A 52 -18.00 18.59 12.71
N ILE A 53 -17.61 17.55 13.44
CA ILE A 53 -17.37 17.63 14.90
C ILE A 53 -16.22 18.60 15.22
N ILE A 54 -15.14 18.53 14.43
CA ILE A 54 -13.93 19.31 14.70
C ILE A 54 -14.09 20.75 14.21
N GLY A 55 -14.56 20.95 12.98
CA GLY A 55 -14.59 22.28 12.34
C GLY A 55 -15.64 23.25 12.88
N ILE A 56 -16.59 22.77 13.67
CA ILE A 56 -17.56 23.63 14.39
C ILE A 56 -17.00 24.07 15.76
N ASN A 57 -15.92 23.44 16.24
CA ASN A 57 -15.37 23.71 17.56
C ASN A 57 -14.48 24.97 17.56
N GLU A 58 -14.59 25.81 18.59
CA GLU A 58 -13.75 27.01 18.76
C GLU A 58 -12.26 26.66 18.88
N ASN A 59 -11.93 25.47 19.41
CA ASN A 59 -10.54 24.98 19.54
C ASN A 59 -10.12 24.06 18.38
N THR A 60 -10.62 24.30 17.16
CA THR A 60 -10.37 23.49 15.96
C THR A 60 -8.88 23.16 15.78
N VAL A 61 -8.00 24.17 15.81
CA VAL A 61 -6.55 24.00 15.56
C VAL A 61 -5.91 23.06 16.57
N LYS A 62 -6.21 23.23 17.87
CA LYS A 62 -5.64 22.42 18.95
C LYS A 62 -6.11 20.96 18.88
N ILE A 63 -7.41 20.76 18.63
CA ILE A 63 -7.98 19.41 18.49
C ILE A 63 -7.40 18.73 17.24
N LEU A 64 -7.32 19.46 16.13
CA LEU A 64 -6.75 18.96 14.89
C LEU A 64 -5.28 18.58 15.04
N LEU A 65 -4.47 19.40 15.70
CA LEU A 65 -3.05 19.11 15.99
C LEU A 65 -2.89 17.77 16.71
N ALA A 66 -3.68 17.53 17.76
CA ALA A 66 -3.63 16.29 18.51
C ALA A 66 -4.03 15.08 17.66
N ILE A 67 -5.11 15.21 16.87
CA ILE A 67 -5.61 14.13 16.01
C ILE A 67 -4.62 13.83 14.87
N VAL A 68 -4.07 14.84 14.21
CA VAL A 68 -3.06 14.68 13.15
C VAL A 68 -1.82 13.98 13.71
N GLY A 69 -1.38 14.30 14.93
CA GLY A 69 -0.30 13.60 15.60
C GLY A 69 -0.58 12.11 15.83
N VAL A 70 -1.79 11.77 16.29
CA VAL A 70 -2.21 10.37 16.44
C VAL A 70 -2.25 9.64 15.09
N LEU A 71 -2.84 10.28 14.06
CA LEU A 71 -2.93 9.70 12.71
C LEU A 71 -1.54 9.47 12.09
N LEU A 72 -0.59 10.39 12.31
CA LEU A 72 0.78 10.23 11.85
C LEU A 72 1.43 8.98 12.46
N ASN A 73 1.27 8.78 13.77
CA ASN A 73 1.79 7.59 14.46
C ASN A 73 1.15 6.30 13.92
N VAL A 74 -0.17 6.29 13.72
CA VAL A 74 -0.88 5.15 13.12
C VAL A 74 -0.32 4.84 11.73
N LEU A 75 -0.15 5.85 10.87
CA LEU A 75 0.44 5.67 9.54
C LEU A 75 1.88 5.13 9.61
N LEU A 76 2.69 5.59 10.57
CA LEU A 76 4.07 5.10 10.76
C LEU A 76 4.09 3.61 11.13
N TYR A 77 3.20 3.17 12.03
CA TYR A 77 3.08 1.77 12.40
C TYR A 77 2.66 0.89 11.22
N ILE A 78 1.66 1.34 10.44
CA ILE A 78 1.21 0.62 9.26
C ILE A 78 2.32 0.55 8.20
N PHE A 79 3.03 1.65 7.98
CA PHE A 79 4.15 1.70 7.04
C PHE A 79 5.27 0.72 7.43
N GLY A 80 5.65 0.66 8.72
CA GLY A 80 6.64 -0.30 9.20
C GLY A 80 6.22 -1.75 9.00
N TYR A 81 4.94 -2.07 9.25
CA TYR A 81 4.37 -3.38 8.97
C TYR A 81 4.44 -3.75 7.48
N LEU A 82 4.01 -2.85 6.59
CA LEU A 82 4.06 -3.06 5.14
C LEU A 82 5.49 -3.23 4.63
N PHE A 83 6.42 -2.45 5.16
CA PHE A 83 7.84 -2.57 4.84
C PHE A 83 8.40 -3.93 5.24
N THR A 84 7.95 -4.46 6.39
CA THR A 84 8.33 -5.80 6.86
C THR A 84 7.81 -6.90 5.94
N ILE A 85 6.54 -6.81 5.51
CA ILE A 85 5.99 -7.75 4.51
C ILE A 85 6.82 -7.68 3.23
N TYR A 86 7.07 -6.48 2.71
CA TYR A 86 7.85 -6.30 1.50
C TYR A 86 9.26 -6.90 1.61
N ALA A 87 9.94 -6.72 2.75
CA ALA A 87 11.24 -7.35 3.01
C ALA A 87 11.15 -8.89 3.01
N ILE A 88 10.09 -9.45 3.60
CA ILE A 88 9.83 -10.90 3.57
C ILE A 88 9.60 -11.39 2.13
N LEU A 89 8.85 -10.66 1.33
CA LEU A 89 8.64 -10.99 -0.10
C LEU A 89 9.95 -11.02 -0.86
N LEU A 90 10.78 -10.00 -0.66
CA LEU A 90 12.07 -9.89 -1.32
C LEU A 90 13.02 -11.02 -0.88
N ALA A 91 12.98 -11.41 0.40
CA ALA A 91 13.73 -12.56 0.91
C ALA A 91 13.26 -13.90 0.29
N PHE A 92 11.98 -14.03 -0.04
CA PHE A 92 11.46 -15.20 -0.75
C PHE A 92 11.85 -15.25 -2.24
N LEU A 93 12.17 -14.10 -2.85
CA LEU A 93 12.76 -13.98 -4.20
C LEU A 93 14.24 -14.45 -4.26
N SER A 94 14.64 -15.47 -3.52
CA SER A 94 16.01 -16.02 -3.57
C SER A 94 16.37 -16.66 -4.92
N ASP A 95 17.68 -16.77 -5.22
CA ASP A 95 18.24 -17.27 -6.48
C ASP A 95 17.66 -18.59 -7.00
N LYS A 96 17.30 -19.52 -6.09
CA LYS A 96 16.69 -20.81 -6.45
C LYS A 96 15.24 -20.67 -6.93
N TYR A 97 14.52 -19.67 -6.44
CA TYR A 97 13.12 -19.42 -6.77
C TYR A 97 12.97 -18.68 -8.11
N ILE A 98 13.82 -17.67 -8.34
CA ILE A 98 13.90 -16.95 -9.62
C ILE A 98 14.27 -17.91 -10.75
N LYS A 99 15.20 -18.83 -10.50
CA LYS A 99 15.62 -19.85 -11.49
C LYS A 99 14.50 -20.80 -11.92
N GLU A 100 13.58 -21.16 -11.02
CA GLU A 100 12.46 -22.06 -11.32
C GLU A 100 11.23 -21.31 -11.88
N LEU A 101 10.96 -20.08 -11.43
CA LEU A 101 9.95 -19.20 -12.02
C LEU A 101 10.26 -18.83 -13.48
N ALA A 102 11.54 -18.64 -13.81
CA ALA A 102 11.94 -18.42 -15.21
C ALA A 102 11.67 -19.63 -16.12
N LYS A 103 11.52 -20.85 -15.54
CA LYS A 103 11.20 -22.08 -16.28
C LYS A 103 9.68 -22.31 -16.39
N LEU A 104 8.90 -21.85 -15.40
CA LEU A 104 7.45 -22.00 -15.35
C LEU A 104 6.74 -20.72 -15.82
N LYS A 105 6.54 -20.57 -17.14
CA LYS A 105 5.67 -19.53 -17.70
C LYS A 105 4.26 -20.10 -17.89
N THR A 106 3.29 -19.51 -17.20
CA THR A 106 1.91 -19.42 -17.68
C THR A 106 1.60 -17.92 -17.76
N ASP A 107 1.27 -17.42 -18.95
CA ASP A 107 0.91 -16.01 -19.23
C ASP A 107 1.96 -14.92 -18.92
N GLY A 108 3.23 -15.29 -18.84
CA GLY A 108 4.34 -14.35 -19.00
C GLY A 108 4.78 -13.55 -17.76
N VAL A 109 4.03 -13.54 -16.66
CA VAL A 109 4.39 -12.81 -15.43
C VAL A 109 4.14 -13.66 -14.18
N SER A 110 5.10 -13.68 -13.26
CA SER A 110 5.01 -14.40 -11.98
C SER A 110 3.96 -13.77 -11.03
N SER A 111 3.09 -14.56 -10.39
CA SER A 111 2.17 -14.08 -9.32
C SER A 111 2.92 -13.32 -8.22
N LEU A 112 4.17 -13.74 -7.96
CA LEU A 112 5.06 -13.06 -7.02
C LEU A 112 5.44 -11.66 -7.50
N MET A 113 5.68 -11.46 -8.80
CA MET A 113 6.02 -10.14 -9.35
C MET A 113 4.82 -9.19 -9.37
N ILE A 114 3.62 -9.69 -9.67
CA ILE A 114 2.38 -8.91 -9.55
C ILE A 114 2.23 -8.43 -8.10
N SER A 115 2.44 -9.34 -7.14
CA SER A 115 2.38 -9.00 -5.73
C SER A 115 3.46 -8.01 -5.32
N THR A 116 4.72 -8.17 -5.76
CA THR A 116 5.80 -7.22 -5.49
C THR A 116 5.45 -5.81 -5.98
N LYS A 117 4.97 -5.66 -7.22
CA LYS A 117 4.54 -4.37 -7.78
C LYS A 117 3.38 -3.74 -7.01
N TYR A 118 2.44 -4.56 -6.51
CA TYR A 118 1.37 -4.09 -5.62
C TYR A 118 1.95 -3.53 -4.31
N TYR A 119 2.83 -4.26 -3.62
CA TYR A 119 3.42 -3.78 -2.37
C TYR A 119 4.30 -2.54 -2.56
N GLU A 120 5.03 -2.43 -3.67
CA GLU A 120 5.75 -1.21 -4.02
C GLU A 120 4.77 -0.02 -4.12
N SER A 121 3.67 -0.19 -4.86
CA SER A 121 2.65 0.86 -5.04
C SER A 121 2.00 1.25 -3.70
N VAL A 122 1.64 0.27 -2.87
CA VAL A 122 1.06 0.52 -1.54
C VAL A 122 2.07 1.18 -0.61
N LEU A 123 3.34 0.77 -0.61
CA LEU A 123 4.39 1.43 0.18
C LEU A 123 4.52 2.92 -0.19
N PHE A 124 4.50 3.24 -1.48
CA PHE A 124 4.53 4.63 -1.94
C PHE A 124 3.28 5.40 -1.52
N LEU A 125 2.09 4.79 -1.57
CA LEU A 125 0.85 5.40 -1.10
C LEU A 125 0.95 5.84 0.37
N TYR A 126 1.39 4.93 1.25
CA TYR A 126 1.55 5.24 2.67
C TYR A 126 2.66 6.26 2.93
N PHE A 127 3.77 6.21 2.16
CA PHE A 127 4.84 7.20 2.23
C PHE A 127 4.33 8.61 1.89
N ILE A 128 3.55 8.76 0.82
CA ILE A 128 2.95 10.05 0.46
C ILE A 128 1.98 10.52 1.55
N GLY A 129 1.16 9.62 2.09
CA GLY A 129 0.28 9.89 3.24
C GLY A 129 1.05 10.42 4.46
N LEU A 130 2.19 9.80 4.79
CA LEU A 130 3.09 10.24 5.85
C LEU A 130 3.66 11.64 5.59
N CYS A 131 4.16 11.90 4.38
CA CYS A 131 4.69 13.21 4.02
C CYS A 131 3.63 14.31 4.13
N ILE A 132 2.44 14.08 3.57
CA ILE A 132 1.33 15.05 3.62
C ILE A 132 0.92 15.31 5.07
N THR A 133 0.71 14.25 5.86
CA THR A 133 0.33 14.35 7.27
C THR A 133 1.39 15.07 8.09
N GLY A 134 2.68 14.77 7.84
CA GLY A 134 3.81 15.42 8.49
C GLY A 134 3.89 16.92 8.17
N VAL A 135 3.70 17.31 6.90
CA VAL A 135 3.67 18.72 6.50
C VAL A 135 2.49 19.45 7.17
N ILE A 136 1.31 18.83 7.22
CA ILE A 136 0.14 19.41 7.91
C ILE A 136 0.43 19.57 9.40
N LEU A 137 1.04 18.58 10.05
CA LEU A 137 1.41 18.67 11.47
C LEU A 137 2.37 19.82 11.73
N LEU A 138 3.40 19.99 10.89
CA LEU A 138 4.33 21.11 11.00
C LEU A 138 3.61 22.45 10.82
N PHE A 139 2.74 22.55 9.81
CA PHE A 139 1.96 23.76 9.56
C PHE A 139 1.06 24.14 10.74
N LEU A 140 0.38 23.16 11.35
CA LEU A 140 -0.47 23.39 12.52
C LEU A 140 0.32 23.79 13.76
N ASN A 141 1.54 23.30 13.95
CA ASN A 141 2.41 23.73 15.05
C ASN A 141 2.88 25.19 14.90
N CYS A 142 2.92 25.72 13.67
CA CYS A 142 3.35 27.10 13.42
C CYS A 142 2.21 28.12 13.53
N ILE A 143 0.95 27.68 13.55
CA ILE A 143 -0.23 28.55 13.55
C ILE A 143 -0.71 28.85 14.97
N VAL A 144 -1.11 30.10 15.20
CA VAL A 144 -1.78 30.52 16.45
C VAL A 144 -3.18 29.92 16.50
N ASN A 145 -3.62 29.45 17.67
CA ASN A 145 -4.91 28.75 17.82
C ASN A 145 -6.13 29.55 17.33
N GLU A 146 -6.05 30.89 17.36
CA GLU A 146 -7.13 31.81 16.98
C GLU A 146 -7.04 32.26 15.51
N TRP A 147 -6.29 31.56 14.67
CA TRP A 147 -6.11 31.95 13.28
C TRP A 147 -7.41 31.82 12.48
N VAL A 148 -7.73 32.88 11.74
CA VAL A 148 -8.93 32.99 10.89
C VAL A 148 -8.48 33.40 9.49
N LEU A 149 -8.97 32.71 8.46
CA LEU A 149 -8.63 33.00 7.06
C LEU A 149 -9.47 34.14 6.49
N THR A 150 -10.73 34.27 6.91
CA THR A 150 -11.66 35.31 6.42
C THR A 150 -12.41 35.99 7.55
N SER A 151 -12.70 37.29 7.41
CA SER A 151 -13.44 38.06 8.42
C SER A 151 -14.89 37.58 8.62
N ASN A 152 -15.44 36.83 7.67
CA ASN A 152 -16.78 36.25 7.79
C ASN A 152 -16.69 34.86 8.45
N TYR A 153 -17.21 34.78 9.66
CA TYR A 153 -17.20 33.56 10.48
C TYR A 153 -17.83 32.34 9.79
N ILE A 154 -18.94 32.53 9.08
CA ILE A 154 -19.66 31.44 8.40
C ILE A 154 -18.83 30.88 7.24
N ILE A 155 -18.22 31.77 6.45
CA ILE A 155 -17.37 31.40 5.31
C ILE A 155 -16.10 30.70 5.82
N ASN A 156 -15.50 31.24 6.88
CA ASN A 156 -14.30 30.66 7.49
C ASN A 156 -14.54 29.23 7.97
N ASN A 157 -15.60 29.01 8.75
CA ASN A 157 -15.92 27.68 9.28
C ASN A 157 -16.30 26.69 8.18
N SER A 158 -17.07 27.14 7.17
CA SER A 158 -17.45 26.28 6.05
C SER A 158 -16.23 25.83 5.25
N LEU A 159 -15.26 26.74 5.02
CA LEU A 159 -14.03 26.40 4.33
C LEU A 159 -13.14 25.47 5.16
N ALA A 160 -13.04 25.70 6.47
CA ALA A 160 -12.32 24.82 7.38
C ALA A 160 -12.89 23.39 7.35
N VAL A 161 -14.21 23.25 7.49
CA VAL A 161 -14.89 21.95 7.41
C VAL A 161 -14.63 21.29 6.05
N LEU A 162 -14.71 22.02 4.94
CA LEU A 162 -14.46 21.47 3.61
C LEU A 162 -13.04 20.89 3.48
N VAL A 163 -12.03 21.63 3.93
CA VAL A 163 -10.63 21.16 3.92
C VAL A 163 -10.46 19.94 4.81
N LEU A 164 -11.09 19.92 5.99
CA LEU A 164 -11.06 18.78 6.90
C LEU A 164 -11.72 17.54 6.30
N ILE A 165 -12.83 17.68 5.58
CA ILE A 165 -13.49 16.55 4.89
C ILE A 165 -12.53 15.90 3.91
N ILE A 166 -11.85 16.70 3.07
CA ILE A 166 -10.89 16.19 2.08
C ILE A 166 -9.76 15.44 2.78
N TYR A 167 -9.17 16.05 3.81
CA TYR A 167 -8.07 15.46 4.57
C TYR A 167 -8.46 14.15 5.26
N PHE A 168 -9.53 14.14 6.05
CA PHE A 168 -9.94 12.93 6.79
C PHE A 168 -10.41 11.82 5.85
N THR A 169 -11.11 12.15 4.76
CA THR A 169 -11.50 11.16 3.75
C THR A 169 -10.27 10.49 3.16
N TYR A 170 -9.25 11.28 2.80
CA TYR A 170 -7.99 10.76 2.26
C TYR A 170 -7.27 9.85 3.26
N ILE A 171 -7.12 10.27 4.52
CA ILE A 171 -6.44 9.47 5.54
C ILE A 171 -7.19 8.17 5.86
N PHE A 172 -8.51 8.24 6.05
CA PHE A 172 -9.30 7.03 6.30
C PHE A 172 -9.29 6.08 5.11
N ARG A 173 -9.19 6.60 3.89
CA ARG A 173 -9.03 5.78 2.69
C ARG A 173 -7.69 5.03 2.69
N ILE A 174 -6.59 5.71 3.02
CA ILE A 174 -5.28 5.07 3.18
C ILE A 174 -5.34 3.99 4.26
N ILE A 175 -5.92 4.29 5.42
CA ILE A 175 -6.04 3.30 6.51
C ILE A 175 -6.90 2.10 6.08
N TYR A 176 -7.99 2.33 5.34
CA TYR A 176 -8.83 1.23 4.85
C TYR A 176 -8.06 0.29 3.90
N GLU A 177 -7.13 0.83 3.11
CA GLU A 177 -6.31 0.04 2.18
C GLU A 177 -5.47 -1.04 2.88
N LEU A 178 -5.23 -0.90 4.18
CA LEU A 178 -4.59 -1.92 5.00
C LEU A 178 -5.32 -3.27 4.93
N LYS A 179 -6.66 -3.25 4.81
CA LYS A 179 -7.47 -4.46 4.66
C LYS A 179 -7.03 -5.25 3.42
N SER A 180 -6.91 -4.57 2.27
CA SER A 180 -6.48 -5.17 1.01
C SER A 180 -5.06 -5.70 1.13
N ALA A 181 -4.16 -4.93 1.75
CA ALA A 181 -2.77 -5.34 1.95
C ALA A 181 -2.65 -6.61 2.81
N ILE A 182 -3.40 -6.70 3.91
CA ILE A 182 -3.45 -7.91 4.76
C ILE A 182 -3.98 -9.11 3.97
N TYR A 183 -5.07 -8.92 3.22
CA TYR A 183 -5.64 -10.00 2.40
C TYR A 183 -4.64 -10.52 1.37
N ASN A 184 -4.00 -9.61 0.62
CA ASN A 184 -2.98 -9.96 -0.38
C ASN A 184 -1.77 -10.63 0.28
N THR A 185 -1.43 -10.26 1.52
CA THR A 185 -0.34 -10.90 2.28
C THR A 185 -0.67 -12.36 2.55
N ILE A 186 -1.88 -12.64 3.04
CA ILE A 186 -2.32 -14.00 3.35
C ILE A 186 -2.35 -14.87 2.10
N VAL A 187 -2.88 -14.34 0.99
CA VAL A 187 -2.93 -15.07 -0.30
C VAL A 187 -1.52 -15.41 -0.76
N LEU A 188 -0.61 -14.43 -0.74
CA LEU A 188 0.77 -14.65 -1.14
C LEU A 188 1.46 -15.69 -0.26
N PHE A 189 1.28 -15.64 1.06
CA PHE A 189 1.86 -16.64 1.95
C PHE A 189 1.37 -18.05 1.60
N ARG A 190 0.07 -18.22 1.32
CA ARG A 190 -0.50 -19.51 0.89
C ARG A 190 0.11 -19.97 -0.44
N GLU A 191 0.24 -19.10 -1.43
CA GLU A 191 0.89 -19.40 -2.70
C GLU A 191 2.36 -19.82 -2.53
N SER A 192 3.09 -19.11 -1.66
CA SER A 192 4.49 -19.42 -1.36
C SER A 192 4.65 -20.82 -0.76
N ILE A 193 3.75 -21.24 0.14
CA ILE A 193 3.76 -22.56 0.76
C ILE A 193 3.43 -23.64 -0.28
N ALA A 194 2.38 -23.43 -1.07
CA ALA A 194 1.98 -24.36 -2.12
C ALA A 194 3.12 -24.61 -3.13
N TYR A 195 3.83 -23.55 -3.53
CA TYR A 195 4.97 -23.68 -4.43
C TYR A 195 6.16 -24.42 -3.79
N LYS A 196 6.48 -24.18 -2.52
CA LYS A 196 7.52 -24.98 -1.81
C LYS A 196 7.16 -26.47 -1.81
N LEU A 197 5.90 -26.81 -1.54
CA LEU A 197 5.43 -28.19 -1.53
C LEU A 197 5.53 -28.84 -2.92
N LEU A 198 5.18 -28.11 -3.99
CA LEU A 198 5.34 -28.61 -5.36
C LEU A 198 6.80 -28.90 -5.73
N ILE A 199 7.75 -28.06 -5.30
CA ILE A 199 9.18 -28.31 -5.52
C ILE A 199 9.64 -29.58 -4.78
N ILE A 200 9.21 -29.75 -3.53
CA ILE A 200 9.56 -30.93 -2.72
C ILE A 200 9.04 -32.19 -3.42
N PHE A 201 7.76 -32.18 -3.82
CA PHE A 201 7.13 -33.29 -4.52
C PHE A 201 7.82 -33.63 -5.85
N LYS A 202 8.23 -32.62 -6.63
CA LYS A 202 8.95 -32.84 -7.89
C LYS A 202 10.31 -33.48 -7.65
N LYS A 203 11.04 -33.06 -6.60
CA LYS A 203 12.33 -33.66 -6.22
C LYS A 203 12.19 -35.10 -5.77
N GLU A 204 11.13 -35.42 -5.01
CA GLU A 204 10.86 -36.80 -4.59
C GLU A 204 10.62 -37.71 -5.80
N ARG A 205 9.82 -37.28 -6.78
CA ARG A 205 9.62 -38.04 -8.03
C ARG A 205 10.88 -38.21 -8.88
N GLU A 206 11.69 -37.16 -9.01
CA GLU A 206 12.96 -37.23 -9.74
C GLU A 206 13.97 -38.15 -9.04
N GLY A 207 13.95 -38.20 -7.70
CA GLY A 207 14.74 -39.14 -6.90
C GLY A 207 14.30 -40.61 -7.04
N GLU A 208 12.99 -40.87 -7.06
CA GLU A 208 12.44 -42.22 -7.25
C GLU A 208 12.71 -42.79 -8.65
N HIS A 209 12.80 -41.96 -9.68
CA HIS A 209 13.13 -42.42 -11.03
C HIS A 209 14.60 -42.85 -11.17
N ILE A 210 15.54 -42.21 -10.45
CA ILE A 210 16.97 -42.57 -10.52
C ILE A 210 17.25 -43.88 -9.77
N ASP A 211 16.50 -44.19 -8.70
CA ASP A 211 16.66 -45.44 -7.94
C ASP A 211 16.04 -46.66 -8.65
N ASN A 212 15.05 -46.46 -9.51
CA ASN A 212 14.42 -47.56 -10.28
C ASN A 212 15.19 -47.93 -11.56
N ASP A 213 15.99 -47.04 -12.14
CA ASP A 213 16.84 -47.34 -13.31
C ASP A 213 18.16 -48.03 -12.94
N ASN A 214 18.50 -48.12 -11.64
CA ASN A 214 19.71 -48.76 -11.12
C ASN A 214 19.46 -50.17 -10.51
N LYS A 215 18.29 -50.77 -10.73
CA LYS A 215 17.96 -52.15 -10.37
C LYS A 215 17.69 -53.01 -11.60
#